data_AF-A0A6J4I6C3-F1
#
_entry.id   AF-A0A6J4I6C3-F1
#
_cell.length_a   1.000
_cell.length_b   1.000
_cell.length_c   1.000
_cell.angle_alpha   90.00
_cell.angle_beta   90.00
_cell.angle_gamma   90.00
#
_symmetry.space_group_name_H-M   'P 1'
#
loop_
_entity.id
_entity.type
_entity.pdbx_description
1 polymer ?
#
loop_
_entity_poly.entity_id
_entity_poly.type
_entity_poly.pdbx_seq_one_letter_code
_entity_poly.pdbx_strand_id
1 'polypeptide(L)' 'MSKRPVIGLTLDAEEPGGYSKLPWYALRKNYFAVLTEAGALPVALPHHAELAE' A
#
# COMPACT_ATOMS: atom_id res chain seq x y z
N MET A 1 8.52 14.03 21.45
CA MET A 1 7.46 13.56 20.54
C MET A 1 7.76 12.14 20.13
N SER A 2 6.87 11.18 20.40
CA SER A 2 7.01 9.84 19.80
C SER A 2 6.80 9.99 18.29
N LYS A 3 7.79 9.60 17.48
CA LYS A 3 7.66 9.61 16.03
C LYS A 3 6.62 8.55 15.65
N ARG A 4 5.56 8.96 14.95
CA ARG A 4 4.61 8.03 14.33
C ARG A 4 5.38 7.07 13.41
N PRO A 5 5.32 5.75 13.62
CA PRO A 5 5.97 4.78 12.73
C PRO A 5 5.41 4.92 11.32
N VAL A 6 6.28 4.96 10.31
CA VAL A 6 5.88 4.93 8.89
C VAL A 6 6.04 3.49 8.41
N ILE A 7 4.96 2.91 7.89
CA ILE A 7 4.94 1.50 7.46
C ILE A 7 4.47 1.45 6.02
N GLY A 8 5.34 0.96 5.14
CA GLY A 8 5.02 0.72 3.74
C GLY A 8 4.28 -0.59 3.54
N LEU A 9 3.27 -0.60 2.68
CA LEU A 9 2.53 -1.79 2.25
C LEU A 9 2.54 -1.84 0.73
N THR A 10 3.02 -2.95 0.18
CA THR A 10 2.91 -3.23 -1.26
C THR A 10 1.45 -3.37 -1.65
N LEU A 11 1.10 -2.83 -2.81
CA LEU A 11 -0.22 -3.00 -3.41
C LEU A 11 -0.31 -4.36 -4.12
N ASP A 12 -1.51 -4.89 -4.31
CA ASP A 12 -1.74 -5.98 -5.27
C ASP A 12 -1.61 -5.38 -6.68
N ALA A 13 -0.86 -6.03 -7.56
CA ALA A 13 -0.60 -5.58 -8.93
C ALA A 13 -1.26 -6.53 -9.91
N GLU A 14 -2.23 -6.04 -10.67
CA GLU A 14 -3.05 -6.88 -11.53
C GLU A 14 -3.05 -6.35 -12.96
N GLU A 15 -3.00 -7.29 -13.91
CA GLU A 15 -3.14 -7.02 -15.33
C GLU A 15 -4.59 -6.59 -15.68
N PRO A 16 -4.82 -6.02 -16.88
CA PRO A 16 -6.16 -5.69 -17.35
C PRO A 16 -7.11 -6.90 -17.30
N GLY A 17 -8.34 -6.67 -16.85
CA GLY A 17 -9.36 -7.69 -16.72
C GLY A 17 -10.18 -7.52 -15.44
N GLY A 18 -11.44 -7.96 -15.47
CA GLY A 18 -12.35 -7.88 -14.33
C GLY A 18 -12.70 -6.43 -13.95
N TYR A 19 -11.95 -5.85 -13.01
CA TYR A 19 -12.23 -4.55 -12.39
C TYR A 19 -11.82 -3.34 -13.27
N SER A 20 -10.76 -3.47 -14.08
CA SER A 20 -10.22 -2.37 -14.89
C SER A 20 -9.82 -2.84 -16.30
N LYS A 21 -9.92 -1.93 -17.28
CA LYS A 21 -9.41 -2.13 -18.65
C LYS A 21 -7.90 -1.82 -18.79
N LEU A 22 -7.30 -1.26 -17.75
CA LEU A 22 -5.88 -0.91 -17.66
C LEU A 22 -5.24 -1.67 -16.48
N PRO A 23 -3.91 -1.87 -16.47
CA PRO A 23 -3.21 -2.40 -15.31
C PRO A 23 -3.54 -1.56 -14.07
N TRP A 24 -3.72 -2.22 -12.92
CA TRP A 24 -4.22 -1.55 -11.73
C TRP A 24 -3.57 -2.07 -10.46
N TYR A 25 -3.54 -1.19 -9.47
CA TYR A 25 -3.16 -1.52 -8.11
C TYR A 25 -4.38 -1.56 -7.18
N ALA A 26 -4.38 -2.47 -6.22
CA ALA A 26 -5.40 -2.54 -5.18
C ALA A 26 -4.85 -2.90 -3.79
N LEU A 27 -5.69 -2.69 -2.78
CA LEU A 27 -5.41 -3.03 -1.40
C LEU A 27 -6.70 -3.24 -0.63
N ARG A 28 -6.74 -4.26 0.25
CA ARG A 28 -7.86 -4.40 1.20
C ARG A 28 -7.80 -3.30 2.26
N LYS A 29 -8.94 -2.62 2.47
CA LYS A 29 -9.07 -1.49 3.42
C LYS A 29 -8.58 -1.82 4.84
N ASN A 30 -8.79 -3.05 5.31
CA ASN A 30 -8.41 -3.45 6.67
C ASN A 30 -6.89 -3.38 6.92
N TYR A 31 -6.06 -3.40 5.88
CA TYR A 31 -4.61 -3.32 6.05
C TYR A 31 -4.16 -1.92 6.47
N PHE A 32 -4.77 -0.86 5.91
CA PHE A 32 -4.53 0.51 6.37
C PHE A 32 -5.26 0.83 7.67
N ALA A 33 -6.45 0.27 7.86
CA ALA A 33 -7.24 0.48 9.07
C ALA A 33 -6.47 0.04 10.31
N VAL A 34 -5.96 -1.20 10.34
CA VAL A 34 -5.25 -1.75 11.50
C VAL A 34 -4.00 -0.94 11.86
N LEU A 35 -3.27 -0.43 10.86
CA LEU A 35 -2.08 0.38 11.10
C LEU A 35 -2.42 1.79 11.61
N THR A 36 -3.48 2.39 11.07
CA THR A 36 -3.96 3.69 11.53
C THR A 36 -4.46 3.59 12.98
N GLU A 37 -5.21 2.52 13.31
CA GLU A 37 -5.68 2.22 14.66
C GLU A 37 -4.52 1.97 15.64
N ALA A 38 -3.44 1.34 15.18
CA ALA A 38 -2.19 1.15 15.94
C ALA A 38 -1.34 2.44 16.05
N GLY A 39 -1.80 3.57 15.51
CA GLY A 39 -1.12 4.85 15.59
C GLY A 39 0.03 5.03 14.61
N ALA A 40 0.15 4.18 13.59
CA ALA A 40 1.14 4.28 12.51
C ALA A 40 0.63 5.13 11.32
N LEU A 41 1.56 5.54 10.44
CA LEU A 41 1.28 6.13 9.14
C LEU A 41 1.49 5.06 8.05
N PRO A 42 0.41 4.45 7.52
CA PRO A 42 0.54 3.53 6.40
C PRO A 42 0.83 4.29 5.09
N VAL A 43 1.70 3.73 4.26
CA VAL A 43 2.05 4.28 2.93
C VAL A 43 1.92 3.18 1.88
N ALA A 44 1.20 3.46 0.79
CA ALA A 44 1.09 2.53 -0.34
C ALA A 44 2.40 2.52 -1.14
N LEU A 45 2.98 1.34 -1.34
CA LEU A 45 4.19 1.14 -2.12
C LEU A 45 3.85 0.50 -3.48
N PRO A 46 4.25 1.11 -4.60
CA PRO A 46 4.17 0.49 -5.92
C PRO A 46 5.23 -0.60 -6.07
N HIS A 47 5.15 -1.41 -7.13
CA HIS A 47 6.10 -2.49 -7.43
C HIS A 47 7.35 -1.98 -8.17
N HIS A 48 8.06 -1.06 -7.53
CA HIS A 48 9.31 -0.47 -8.03
C HIS A 48 10.40 -0.56 -6.95
N ALA A 49 10.77 -1.77 -6.55
CA ALA A 49 11.74 -2.01 -5.47
C ALA A 49 13.13 -1.44 -5.80
N GLU A 50 13.46 -1.35 -7.09
CA GLU A 50 14.69 -0.76 -7.61
C GLU A 50 14.87 0.73 -7.26
N LEU A 51 13.80 1.45 -6.96
CA LEU A 51 13.86 2.88 -6.61
C LEU A 51 14.29 3.12 -5.15
N ALA A 52 14.51 2.06 -4.37
CA ALA A 52 14.91 2.14 -2.98
C ALA A 52 16.44 2.24 -2.77
N GLU A 53 17.23 2.05 -3.83
CA GLU A 53 18.69 2.23 -3.86
C GLU A 53 19.07 3.67 -4.24
#